data_AF-A0A661ZIH6-F1
#
_entry.id   AF-A0A661ZIH6-F1
#
_cell.length_a   1.000
_cell.length_b   1.000
_cell.length_c   1.000
_cell.angle_alpha   90.00
_cell.angle_beta   90.00
_cell.angle_gamma   90.00
#
_symmetry.space_group_name_H-M   'P 1'
#
loop_
_entity.id
_entity.type
_entity.pdbx_description
1 polymer ?
#
loop_
_entity_poly.entity_id
_entity_poly.type
_entity_poly.pdbx_seq_one_letter_code
_entity_poly.pdbx_strand_id
1 'polypeptide(L)'
;MKIPTTLLFVFFGLYLFQSCDSQKTVIKNVPSDKLNNTYTIGMNDTLTIELKSNPTTGYVWSIDNKIKPKVIQELNHEFVKNNKTTDMVGAGGFDYWKFLPLKTGEVYLHFIYMREDGKINKEKYYKVAVE
;
A
#
# COMPACT_ATOMS: atom_id res chain seq x y z
N MET A 1 -21.62 69.56 5.18
CA MET A 1 -21.96 68.50 4.21
C MET A 1 -21.28 67.22 4.67
N LYS A 2 -22.03 66.34 5.33
CA LYS A 2 -21.56 65.08 5.93
C LYS A 2 -22.03 63.93 5.05
N ILE A 3 -21.13 63.00 4.69
CA ILE A 3 -21.51 61.72 4.07
C ILE A 3 -21.03 60.64 5.05
N PRO A 4 -21.94 59.83 5.64
CA PRO A 4 -21.56 58.84 6.63
C PRO A 4 -21.20 57.48 6.01
N THR A 5 -20.33 56.82 6.75
CA THR A 5 -19.87 55.44 6.73
C THR A 5 -20.92 54.43 6.24
N THR A 6 -20.61 53.69 5.17
CA THR A 6 -21.27 52.39 4.89
C THR A 6 -20.19 51.31 4.91
N LEU A 7 -20.29 50.49 5.94
CA LEU A 7 -19.52 49.29 6.20
C LEU A 7 -20.01 48.20 5.21
N LEU A 8 -19.15 47.71 4.31
CA LEU A 8 -19.44 46.50 3.55
C LEU A 8 -18.32 45.48 3.80
N PHE A 9 -18.61 44.59 4.74
CA PHE A 9 -17.88 43.36 4.99
C PHE A 9 -17.88 42.51 3.71
N VAL A 10 -16.76 42.47 2.99
CA VAL A 10 -16.50 41.38 2.06
C VAL A 10 -15.77 40.30 2.84
N PHE A 11 -16.54 39.46 3.53
CA PHE A 11 -16.09 38.12 3.93
C PHE A 11 -15.84 37.33 2.65
N PHE A 12 -14.66 37.48 2.07
CA PHE A 12 -14.19 36.60 1.01
C PHE A 12 -13.72 35.29 1.66
N GLY A 13 -14.70 34.52 2.14
CA GLY A 13 -14.52 33.14 2.54
C GLY A 13 -14.26 32.29 1.30
N LEU A 14 -13.02 32.26 0.84
CA LEU A 14 -12.54 31.17 0.01
C LEU A 14 -12.20 30.03 0.95
N TYR A 15 -13.19 29.16 1.15
CA TYR A 15 -13.03 27.83 1.70
C TYR A 15 -11.81 27.17 1.04
N LEU A 16 -10.76 26.96 1.84
CA LEU A 16 -9.68 26.07 1.46
C LEU A 16 -10.28 24.67 1.39
N PHE A 17 -10.56 24.19 0.17
CA PHE A 17 -10.71 22.75 -0.06
C PHE A 17 -9.35 22.14 0.27
N GLN A 18 -9.16 21.72 1.52
CA GLN A 18 -8.04 20.86 1.87
C GLN A 18 -8.28 19.54 1.15
N SER A 19 -7.62 19.37 0.01
CA SER A 19 -7.48 18.06 -0.62
C SER A 19 -6.73 17.18 0.36
N CYS A 20 -7.44 16.28 1.04
CA CYS A 20 -6.81 15.21 1.80
C CYS A 20 -6.33 14.17 0.79
N ASP A 21 -5.06 14.26 0.40
CA ASP A 21 -4.40 13.25 -0.44
C ASP A 21 -3.82 12.17 0.47
N SER A 22 -4.28 10.92 0.31
CA SER A 22 -3.75 9.78 1.06
C SER A 22 -2.32 9.48 0.59
N GLN A 23 -1.34 9.61 1.48
CA GLN A 23 0.06 9.35 1.12
C GLN A 23 0.28 7.86 0.86
N LYS A 24 0.79 7.52 -0.33
CA LYS A 24 1.11 6.15 -0.72
C LYS A 24 2.51 5.76 -0.23
N THR A 25 2.60 4.74 0.64
CA THR A 25 3.87 4.26 1.20
C THR A 25 4.24 2.90 0.59
N VAL A 26 5.41 2.79 -0.05
CA VAL A 26 5.91 1.51 -0.60
C VAL A 26 6.96 0.90 0.34
N ILE A 27 6.71 -0.30 0.86
CA ILE A 27 7.62 -0.94 1.83
C ILE A 27 8.43 -2.08 1.22
N LYS A 28 9.66 -2.25 1.73
CA LYS A 28 10.57 -3.35 1.39
C LYS A 28 10.40 -4.50 2.37
N ASN A 29 10.83 -5.68 1.97
CA ASN A 29 10.67 -6.90 2.76
C ASN A 29 11.58 -6.94 4.00
N VAL A 30 10.99 -7.39 5.11
CA VAL A 30 11.70 -7.78 6.33
C VAL A 30 12.00 -9.29 6.29
N PRO A 31 13.24 -9.73 6.50
CA PRO A 31 13.54 -11.15 6.73
C PRO A 31 12.76 -11.69 7.95
N SER A 32 12.33 -12.95 7.91
CA SER A 32 11.52 -13.54 9.00
C SER A 32 12.24 -13.56 10.34
N ASP A 33 13.55 -13.79 10.34
CA ASP A 33 14.42 -13.78 11.53
C ASP A 33 14.63 -12.38 12.12
N LYS A 34 14.25 -11.32 11.38
CA LYS A 34 14.40 -9.91 11.75
C LYS A 34 13.07 -9.16 11.83
N LEU A 35 11.99 -9.88 12.13
CA LEU A 35 10.65 -9.31 12.24
C LEU A 35 10.47 -8.37 13.44
N ASN A 36 11.53 -8.08 14.20
CA ASN A 36 11.59 -7.02 15.19
C ASN A 36 11.67 -5.61 14.56
N ASN A 37 12.07 -5.50 13.29
CA ASN A 37 12.06 -4.24 12.55
C ASN A 37 10.64 -3.94 12.06
N THR A 38 10.11 -2.77 12.44
CA THR A 38 8.74 -2.33 12.12
C THR A 38 8.74 -1.21 11.09
N TYR A 39 7.80 -1.26 10.15
CA TYR A 39 7.44 -0.12 9.29
C TYR A 39 6.27 0.63 9.90
N THR A 40 6.48 1.88 10.30
CA THR A 40 5.40 2.74 10.80
C THR A 40 4.72 3.49 9.65
N ILE A 41 3.39 3.49 9.64
CA ILE A 41 2.54 4.27 8.73
C ILE A 41 1.44 4.98 9.54
N GLY A 42 0.91 6.09 9.03
CA GLY A 42 -0.20 6.80 9.66
C GLY A 42 -1.57 6.25 9.24
N MET A 43 -2.60 6.54 10.04
CA MET A 43 -4.00 6.17 9.75
C MET A 43 -4.55 6.62 8.37
N ASN A 44 -3.97 7.65 7.76
CA ASN A 44 -4.41 8.19 6.46
C ASN A 44 -3.54 7.72 5.28
N ASP A 45 -2.53 6.90 5.52
CA ASP A 45 -1.63 6.40 4.48
C ASP A 45 -2.28 5.23 3.73
N THR A 46 -1.91 5.07 2.47
CA THR A 46 -2.15 3.82 1.74
C THR A 46 -0.87 3.02 1.69
N LEU A 47 -0.86 1.86 2.34
CA LEU A 47 0.26 0.94 2.29
C LEU A 47 0.26 0.22 0.94
N THR A 48 1.40 0.20 0.25
CA THR A 48 1.60 -0.58 -0.97
C THR A 48 2.78 -1.54 -0.81
N ILE A 49 2.55 -2.83 -1.04
CA ILE A 49 3.61 -3.84 -1.15
C ILE A 49 3.88 -4.09 -2.63
N GLU A 50 5.12 -3.90 -3.06
CA GLU A 50 5.57 -4.25 -4.40
C GLU A 50 6.41 -5.53 -4.35
N LEU A 51 5.99 -6.55 -5.09
CA LEU A 51 6.65 -7.84 -5.16
C LEU A 51 7.01 -8.19 -6.61
N LYS A 52 8.29 -8.42 -6.89
CA LYS A 52 8.71 -8.91 -8.21
C LYS A 52 8.04 -10.26 -8.50
N SER A 53 7.42 -10.37 -9.66
CA SER A 53 6.59 -11.50 -10.06
C SER A 53 6.85 -11.89 -11.51
N ASN A 54 6.64 -13.15 -11.86
CA ASN A 54 6.66 -13.61 -13.25
C ASN A 54 5.63 -14.73 -13.46
N PRO A 55 4.36 -14.38 -13.75
CA PRO A 55 3.28 -15.37 -13.92
C PRO A 55 3.56 -16.41 -15.01
N THR A 56 4.40 -16.10 -16.01
CA THR A 56 4.76 -17.05 -17.08
C THR A 56 5.52 -18.29 -16.60
N THR A 57 6.05 -18.24 -15.38
CA THR A 57 6.74 -19.37 -14.72
C THR A 57 5.80 -20.30 -13.94
N GLY A 58 4.50 -19.95 -13.87
CA GLY A 58 3.48 -20.63 -13.09
C GLY A 58 3.48 -20.30 -11.59
N TYR A 59 4.42 -19.47 -11.13
CA TYR A 59 4.45 -19.01 -9.73
C TYR A 59 3.57 -17.77 -9.57
N VAL A 60 2.81 -17.74 -8.48
CA VAL A 60 1.93 -16.63 -8.08
C VAL A 60 2.17 -16.29 -6.62
N TRP A 61 2.04 -15.01 -6.28
CA TRP A 61 2.10 -14.55 -4.90
C TRP A 61 0.72 -14.73 -4.24
N SER A 62 0.72 -15.14 -2.97
CA SER A 62 -0.46 -15.26 -2.13
C SER A 62 -0.16 -14.71 -0.74
N ILE A 63 -1.17 -14.23 -0.03
CA ILE A 63 -1.06 -13.77 1.36
C ILE A 63 -1.58 -14.87 2.30
N ASP A 64 -0.83 -15.19 3.35
CA ASP A 64 -1.29 -16.13 4.37
C ASP A 64 -2.36 -15.48 5.27
N ASN A 65 -3.62 -15.72 4.90
CA ASN A 65 -4.82 -15.21 5.56
C ASN A 65 -4.99 -15.65 7.03
N LYS A 66 -4.15 -16.55 7.55
CA LYS A 66 -4.16 -16.93 8.96
C LYS A 66 -3.76 -15.75 9.86
N ILE A 67 -2.99 -14.80 9.34
CA ILE A 67 -2.60 -13.58 10.05
C ILE A 67 -3.62 -12.47 9.73
N LYS A 68 -4.87 -12.61 10.20
CA LYS A 68 -5.95 -11.69 9.80
C LYS A 68 -5.65 -10.24 10.22
N PRO A 69 -5.62 -9.29 9.27
CA PRO A 69 -5.31 -7.90 9.57
C PRO A 69 -6.59 -7.20 10.06
N LYS A 70 -6.82 -7.15 11.37
CA LYS A 70 -7.84 -6.24 11.94
C LYS A 70 -7.38 -4.77 11.90
N VAL A 71 -6.10 -4.54 11.62
CA VAL A 71 -5.42 -3.24 11.65
C VAL A 71 -5.40 -2.60 10.25
N ILE A 72 -5.33 -3.39 9.19
CA ILE A 72 -5.36 -2.93 7.79
C ILE A 72 -6.34 -3.75 6.96
N GLN A 73 -6.91 -3.18 5.91
CA GLN A 73 -7.77 -3.85 4.94
C GLN A 73 -7.07 -3.94 3.60
N GLU A 74 -7.09 -5.10 2.94
CA GLU A 74 -6.68 -5.21 1.54
C GLU A 74 -7.69 -4.47 0.65
N LEU A 75 -7.21 -3.49 -0.12
CA LEU A 75 -8.01 -2.72 -1.07
C LEU A 75 -7.96 -3.32 -2.47
N ASN A 76 -6.76 -3.71 -2.92
CA ASN A 76 -6.54 -4.20 -4.28
C ASN A 76 -5.26 -5.04 -4.38
N HIS A 77 -5.27 -5.97 -5.33
CA HIS A 77 -4.10 -6.69 -5.81
C HIS A 77 -4.08 -6.59 -7.34
N GLU A 78 -2.97 -6.09 -7.91
CA GLU A 78 -2.79 -6.03 -9.35
C GLU A 78 -1.38 -6.47 -9.77
N PHE A 79 -1.31 -7.27 -10.84
CA PHE A 79 -0.05 -7.55 -11.53
C PHE A 79 0.16 -6.54 -12.67
N VAL A 80 1.34 -5.90 -12.68
CA VAL A 80 1.75 -4.99 -13.74
C VAL A 80 3.03 -5.51 -14.39
N LYS A 81 2.98 -5.72 -15.70
CA LYS A 81 4.17 -6.11 -16.49
C LYS A 81 5.25 -5.03 -16.39
N ASN A 82 6.52 -5.45 -16.39
CA ASN A 82 7.61 -4.50 -16.41
C ASN A 82 7.63 -3.73 -17.74
N ASN A 83 7.46 -2.41 -17.65
CA ASN A 83 7.42 -1.47 -18.78
C ASN A 83 8.68 -1.49 -19.65
N LYS A 84 9.84 -1.88 -19.11
CA LYS A 84 11.09 -1.99 -19.87
C LYS A 84 11.19 -3.24 -20.75
N THR A 85 10.30 -4.20 -20.55
CA THR A 85 10.34 -5.51 -21.20
C THR A 85 8.97 -5.95 -21.70
N THR A 86 8.05 -5.02 -21.93
CA THR A 86 6.65 -5.33 -22.31
C THR A 86 6.53 -6.17 -23.57
N ASP A 87 7.46 -5.99 -24.50
CA ASP A 87 7.43 -6.62 -25.81
C ASP A 87 8.14 -7.98 -25.84
N MET A 88 8.76 -8.38 -24.71
CA MET A 88 9.45 -9.65 -24.58
C MET A 88 8.50 -10.74 -24.09
N VAL A 89 8.37 -11.82 -24.87
CA VAL A 89 7.66 -13.03 -24.43
C VAL A 89 8.31 -13.58 -23.16
N GLY A 90 7.51 -13.90 -22.15
CA GLY A 90 8.01 -14.39 -20.87
C GLY A 90 8.46 -13.31 -19.87
N ALA A 91 8.33 -12.02 -20.22
CA ALA A 91 8.70 -10.94 -19.32
C ALA A 91 7.88 -10.95 -18.03
N GLY A 92 8.59 -10.85 -16.91
CA GLY A 92 7.98 -10.66 -15.61
C GLY A 92 7.50 -9.23 -15.37
N GLY A 93 7.12 -8.96 -14.14
CA GLY A 93 6.61 -7.68 -13.68
C GLY A 93 6.61 -7.61 -12.17
N PHE A 94 5.61 -6.95 -11.64
CA PHE A 94 5.43 -6.74 -10.20
C PHE A 94 3.97 -6.94 -9.83
N ASP A 95 3.74 -7.65 -8.72
CA ASP A 95 2.46 -7.63 -8.03
C ASP A 95 2.45 -6.46 -7.04
N TYR A 96 1.36 -5.72 -7.03
CA TYR A 96 1.09 -4.61 -6.13
C TYR A 96 -0.10 -4.93 -5.26
N TRP A 97 0.13 -5.07 -3.95
CA TRP A 97 -0.93 -5.13 -2.95
C TRP A 97 -1.10 -3.76 -2.31
N LYS A 98 -2.34 -3.26 -2.27
CA LYS A 98 -2.69 -2.01 -1.60
C LYS A 98 -3.51 -2.32 -0.36
N PHE A 99 -3.17 -1.69 0.76
CA PHE A 99 -3.88 -1.82 2.02
C PHE A 99 -4.23 -0.44 2.60
N LEU A 100 -5.39 -0.36 3.24
CA LEU A 100 -5.85 0.80 3.99
C LEU A 100 -5.81 0.51 5.50
N PRO A 101 -5.21 1.37 6.32
CA PRO A 101 -5.35 1.31 7.76
C PRO A 101 -6.81 1.42 8.21
N LEU A 102 -7.24 0.52 9.09
CA LEU A 102 -8.58 0.54 9.71
C LEU A 102 -8.54 1.08 11.14
N LYS A 103 -7.44 0.86 11.85
CA LYS A 103 -7.20 1.33 13.22
C LYS A 103 -5.72 1.23 13.54
N THR A 104 -5.30 1.89 14.62
CA THR A 104 -3.94 1.77 15.15
C THR A 104 -3.63 0.35 15.65
N GLY A 105 -2.36 -0.01 15.60
CA GLY A 105 -1.86 -1.31 16.05
C GLY A 105 -0.82 -1.92 15.12
N GLU A 106 -0.31 -3.10 15.49
CA GLU A 106 0.66 -3.83 14.68
C GLU A 106 0.01 -4.95 13.87
N VAL A 107 0.53 -5.19 12.67
CA VAL A 107 0.15 -6.30 11.79
C VAL A 107 1.38 -6.93 11.16
N TYR A 108 1.32 -8.25 11.00
CA TYR A 108 2.34 -9.04 10.33
C TYR A 108 1.78 -9.54 9.01
N LEU A 109 2.46 -9.26 7.90
CA LEU A 109 2.07 -9.73 6.58
C LEU A 109 3.07 -10.78 6.13
N HIS A 110 2.55 -11.92 5.65
CA HIS A 110 3.34 -13.00 5.11
C HIS A 110 2.85 -13.34 3.70
N PHE A 111 3.72 -13.13 2.73
CA PHE A 111 3.49 -13.45 1.33
C PHE A 111 4.30 -14.67 0.93
N ILE A 112 3.66 -15.57 0.18
CA ILE A 112 4.25 -16.82 -0.30
C ILE A 112 4.15 -16.85 -1.83
N TYR A 113 5.30 -17.00 -2.51
CA TYR A 113 5.39 -17.16 -3.96
C TYR A 113 5.47 -18.64 -4.30
N MET A 114 4.36 -19.21 -4.76
CA MET A 114 4.23 -20.65 -4.97
C MET A 114 3.57 -20.98 -6.31
N ARG A 115 3.82 -22.21 -6.78
CA ARG A 115 3.12 -22.82 -7.90
C ARG A 115 1.96 -23.68 -7.42
N GLU A 116 1.06 -24.00 -8.33
CA GLU A 116 -0.08 -24.91 -8.07
C GLU A 116 0.36 -26.31 -7.61
N ASP A 117 1.56 -26.76 -8.02
CA ASP A 117 2.18 -28.02 -7.57
C ASP A 117 2.71 -27.96 -6.11
N GLY A 118 2.48 -26.85 -5.40
CA GLY A 118 2.89 -26.64 -4.02
C GLY A 118 4.35 -26.21 -3.86
N LYS A 119 5.11 -26.05 -4.95
CA LYS A 119 6.50 -25.60 -4.86
C LYS A 119 6.58 -24.13 -4.47
N ILE A 120 7.18 -23.87 -3.30
CA ILE A 120 7.49 -22.52 -2.81
C ILE A 120 8.82 -22.07 -3.42
N ASN A 121 8.85 -20.85 -3.98
CA ASN A 121 10.07 -20.22 -4.50
C ASN A 121 10.62 -19.16 -3.56
N LYS A 122 9.75 -18.32 -2.99
CA LYS A 122 10.13 -17.20 -2.12
C LYS A 122 9.05 -16.95 -1.08
N GLU A 123 9.49 -16.40 0.03
CA GLU A 123 8.62 -15.86 1.07
C GLU A 123 9.05 -14.45 1.42
N LYS A 124 8.06 -13.63 1.80
CA LYS A 124 8.28 -12.24 2.19
C LYS A 124 7.43 -11.92 3.41
N TYR A 125 8.08 -11.37 4.42
CA TYR A 125 7.50 -10.97 5.68
C TYR A 125 7.58 -9.45 5.85
N TYR A 126 6.60 -8.88 6.53
CA TYR A 126 6.54 -7.47 6.85
C TYR A 126 5.90 -7.31 8.23
N LYS A 127 6.52 -6.51 9.09
CA LYS A 127 5.89 -6.01 10.31
C LYS A 127 5.53 -4.55 10.09
N VAL A 128 4.26 -4.20 10.24
CA VAL A 128 3.74 -2.85 10.03
C VAL A 128 3.06 -2.38 11.31
N ALA A 129 3.38 -1.18 11.77
CA ALA A 129 2.66 -0.48 12.82
C ALA A 129 1.86 0.66 12.19
N VAL A 130 0.58 0.73 12.53
CA VAL A 130 -0.29 1.86 12.23
C VAL A 130 -0.38 2.71 13.49
N GLU A 131 0.01 3.98 13.36
CA GLU A 131 0.02 4.99 14.42
C GLU A 131 -0.97 6.14 14.12
#